data_AF-A0A3D5EJP1-F1
#
_entry.id   AF-A0A3D5EJP1-F1
#
_cell.length_a   1.000
_cell.length_b   1.000
_cell.length_c   1.000
_cell.angle_alpha   90.00
_cell.angle_beta   90.00
_cell.angle_gamma   90.00
#
_symmetry.space_group_name_H-M   'P 1'
#
loop_
_entity.id
_entity.type
_entity.pdbx_description
1 polymer ?
#
loop_
_entity_poly.entity_id
_entity_poly.type
_entity_poly.pdbx_seq_one_letter_code
_entity_poly.pdbx_strand_id
1 'polypeptide(L)'
;KVTEVSDHTGHPEIMDGRVKTLHPKIHGGILARRGQDEDVMEDHNISAIDIVVVNLYPFANTVAKEDCSLEDAIENIDIGGPTMVRAAAKNHKDVTIVVNAKDYDRVISEMQNNNGSTTYKTRFDLAIAAYEHTAQYDGMIANYFGKMVPDYTEEAAEETKFPRTINMQFTKKQDMRYGENSHQDAAFYVENDLTEASVATAVQLQGKALSYNNIADTDAALECVKEFDVPACVIVKHANPCGVSIGDNILEAYDR
;
A
#
# COMPACT_ATOMS: atom_id res chain seq x y z
N LYS A 1 10.76 2.81 -29.95
CA LYS A 1 12.23 2.67 -29.72
C LYS A 1 12.46 2.77 -28.23
N VAL A 2 13.29 1.90 -27.64
CA VAL A 2 13.65 1.91 -26.22
C VAL A 2 15.14 2.24 -26.12
N THR A 3 15.53 2.98 -25.09
CA THR A 3 16.94 3.27 -24.76
C THR A 3 17.25 2.61 -23.44
N GLU A 4 18.29 1.78 -23.38
CA GLU A 4 18.70 1.12 -22.15
C GLU A 4 19.28 2.13 -21.15
N VAL A 5 19.16 1.83 -19.85
CA VAL A 5 19.71 2.69 -18.78
C VAL A 5 21.23 2.83 -18.90
N SER A 6 21.93 1.75 -19.26
CA SER A 6 23.37 1.77 -19.51
C SER A 6 23.76 2.71 -20.65
N ASP A 7 22.96 2.75 -21.72
CA ASP A 7 23.20 3.63 -22.88
C ASP A 7 22.95 5.09 -22.51
N HIS A 8 21.91 5.36 -21.72
CA HIS A 8 21.59 6.71 -21.25
C HIS A 8 22.65 7.24 -20.27
N THR A 9 23.05 6.41 -19.31
CA THR A 9 24.03 6.81 -18.28
C THR A 9 25.45 6.83 -18.83
N GLY A 10 25.78 5.93 -19.76
CA GLY A 10 27.14 5.63 -20.20
C GLY A 10 27.90 4.75 -19.21
N HIS A 11 27.19 4.13 -18.25
CA HIS A 11 27.78 3.25 -17.24
C HIS A 11 27.27 1.81 -17.45
N PRO A 12 28.16 0.80 -17.52
CA PRO A 12 27.73 -0.58 -17.67
C PRO A 12 26.99 -1.07 -16.43
N GLU A 13 26.18 -2.11 -16.60
CA GLU A 13 25.56 -2.80 -15.47
C GLU A 13 26.65 -3.53 -14.65
N ILE A 14 26.68 -3.28 -13.34
CA ILE A 14 27.63 -3.86 -12.39
C ILE A 14 26.89 -4.34 -11.14
N MET A 15 27.50 -5.24 -10.37
CA MET A 15 26.92 -5.80 -9.13
C MET A 15 25.52 -6.38 -9.35
N ASP A 16 25.34 -7.13 -10.44
CA ASP A 16 24.06 -7.73 -10.85
C ASP A 16 22.90 -6.73 -10.90
N GLY A 17 23.20 -5.48 -11.31
CA GLY A 17 22.19 -4.45 -11.53
C GLY A 17 21.80 -3.65 -10.29
N ARG A 18 22.37 -3.93 -9.11
CA ARG A 18 22.04 -3.29 -7.82
C ARG A 18 22.12 -1.77 -7.82
N VAL A 19 23.01 -1.19 -8.64
CA VAL A 19 23.27 0.25 -8.69
C VAL A 19 22.91 0.87 -10.04
N LYS A 20 22.24 0.14 -10.93
CA LYS A 20 22.05 0.54 -12.34
C LYS A 20 21.35 1.89 -12.52
N THR A 21 20.41 2.23 -11.64
CA THR A 21 19.64 3.49 -11.72
C THR A 21 20.13 4.56 -10.75
N LEU A 22 21.05 4.24 -9.83
CA LEU A 22 21.60 5.14 -8.83
C LEU A 22 22.67 6.05 -9.45
N HIS A 23 22.28 6.82 -10.46
CA HIS A 23 23.19 7.62 -11.29
C HIS A 23 22.72 9.08 -11.40
N PRO A 24 23.63 10.07 -11.36
CA PRO A 24 23.28 11.49 -11.48
C PRO A 24 22.53 11.87 -12.76
N LYS A 25 22.77 11.20 -13.89
CA LYS A 25 21.97 11.43 -15.11
C LYS A 25 20.49 11.07 -14.95
N ILE A 26 20.19 10.02 -14.19
CA ILE A 26 18.80 9.62 -13.89
C ILE A 26 18.21 10.56 -12.85
N HIS A 27 18.84 10.66 -11.68
CA HIS A 27 18.29 11.45 -10.58
C HIS A 27 18.34 12.96 -10.83
N GLY A 28 19.32 13.45 -11.57
CA GLY A 28 19.39 14.84 -12.04
C GLY A 28 18.28 15.14 -13.04
N GLY A 29 17.98 14.22 -13.96
CA GLY A 29 16.85 14.37 -14.89
C GLY A 29 15.50 14.46 -14.18
N ILE A 30 15.34 13.69 -13.09
CA ILE A 30 14.14 13.65 -12.24
C ILE A 30 14.07 14.86 -11.28
N LEU A 31 15.16 15.22 -10.61
CA LEU A 31 15.16 16.19 -9.49
C LEU A 31 15.49 17.62 -9.89
N ALA A 32 15.97 17.86 -11.11
CA ALA A 32 16.29 19.20 -11.55
C ALA A 32 15.06 20.12 -11.47
N ARG A 33 15.29 21.32 -10.94
CA ARG A 33 14.26 22.37 -10.87
C ARG A 33 14.21 23.05 -12.22
N ARG A 34 13.09 22.88 -12.92
CA ARG A 34 12.85 23.54 -14.21
C ARG A 34 12.81 25.06 -14.00
N GLY A 35 13.55 25.80 -14.81
CA GLY A 35 13.79 27.24 -14.76
C GLY A 35 14.93 27.67 -13.84
N GLN A 36 15.74 26.75 -13.30
CA GLN A 36 16.84 27.06 -12.40
C GLN A 36 18.11 26.22 -12.65
N ASP A 37 17.95 24.93 -12.94
CA ASP A 37 19.09 23.99 -13.01
C ASP A 37 19.50 23.65 -14.46
N GLU A 38 18.96 24.34 -15.48
CA GLU A 38 19.21 24.08 -16.90
C GLU A 38 20.70 24.12 -17.27
N ASP A 39 21.44 25.15 -16.84
CA ASP A 39 22.86 25.30 -17.17
C ASP A 39 23.68 24.11 -16.64
N VAL A 40 23.40 23.70 -15.40
CA VAL A 40 24.06 22.54 -14.76
C VAL A 40 23.68 21.24 -15.47
N MET A 41 22.43 21.10 -15.90
CA MET A 41 21.99 19.93 -16.66
C MET A 41 22.71 19.85 -18.01
N GLU A 42 22.84 20.96 -18.73
CA GLU A 42 23.53 21.03 -20.02
C GLU A 42 25.01 20.69 -19.89
N ASP A 43 25.71 21.31 -18.93
CA ASP A 43 27.14 21.08 -18.64
C ASP A 43 27.45 19.60 -18.36
N HIS A 44 26.51 18.89 -17.74
CA HIS A 44 26.66 17.48 -17.36
C HIS A 44 25.95 16.49 -18.30
N ASN A 45 25.42 16.95 -19.44
CA ASN A 45 24.66 16.14 -20.39
C ASN A 45 23.51 15.35 -19.73
N ILE A 46 22.73 16.03 -18.90
CA ILE A 46 21.56 15.49 -18.19
C ILE A 46 20.31 15.96 -18.93
N SER A 47 19.48 15.01 -19.35
CA SER A 47 18.17 15.32 -19.96
C SER A 47 17.06 15.30 -18.91
N ALA A 48 16.04 16.14 -19.12
CA ALA A 48 14.82 16.12 -18.33
C ALA A 48 14.12 14.77 -18.40
N ILE A 49 13.60 14.30 -17.26
CA ILE A 49 12.67 13.18 -17.16
C ILE A 49 11.34 13.74 -16.65
N ASP A 50 10.30 13.68 -17.48
CA ASP A 50 8.98 14.26 -17.17
C ASP A 50 8.01 13.23 -16.56
N ILE A 51 8.24 11.94 -16.80
CA ILE A 51 7.41 10.86 -16.29
C ILE A 51 8.30 9.72 -15.79
N VAL A 52 8.01 9.23 -14.59
CA VAL A 52 8.63 8.05 -13.99
C VAL A 52 7.51 7.03 -13.74
N VAL A 53 7.63 5.85 -14.34
CA VAL A 53 6.70 4.73 -14.13
C VAL A 53 7.49 3.58 -13.53
N VAL A 54 7.30 3.33 -12.23
CA VAL A 54 8.06 2.34 -11.47
C VAL A 54 7.12 1.69 -10.47
N ASN A 55 7.02 0.37 -10.50
CA ASN A 55 6.44 -0.42 -9.42
C ASN A 55 7.58 -1.06 -8.61
N LEU A 56 7.34 -1.31 -7.33
CA LEU A 56 8.30 -2.00 -6.48
C LEU A 56 8.10 -3.52 -6.61
N TYR A 57 9.20 -4.26 -6.55
CA TYR A 57 9.12 -5.72 -6.50
C TYR A 57 8.34 -6.13 -5.26
N PRO A 58 7.43 -7.12 -5.34
CA PRO A 58 6.57 -7.48 -4.23
C PRO A 58 7.38 -8.24 -3.17
N PHE A 59 8.08 -7.51 -2.30
CA PHE A 59 8.82 -8.07 -1.16
C PHE A 59 7.92 -9.00 -0.33
N ALA A 60 6.65 -8.63 -0.14
CA ALA A 60 5.63 -9.47 0.49
C ALA A 60 5.51 -10.86 -0.16
N ASN A 61 5.54 -10.95 -1.49
CA ASN A 61 5.43 -12.23 -2.19
C ASN A 61 6.69 -13.08 -2.02
N THR A 62 7.87 -12.46 -1.88
CA THR A 62 9.12 -13.17 -1.63
C THR A 62 9.10 -13.79 -0.23
N VAL A 63 8.80 -12.99 0.79
CA VAL A 63 8.84 -13.46 2.19
C VAL A 63 7.65 -14.34 2.59
N ALA A 64 6.59 -14.38 1.78
CA ALA A 64 5.46 -15.28 1.97
C ALA A 64 5.77 -16.73 1.54
N LYS A 65 6.89 -16.99 0.84
CA LYS A 65 7.29 -18.35 0.45
C LYS A 65 7.80 -19.10 1.67
N GLU A 66 7.33 -20.34 1.86
CA GLU A 66 7.73 -21.19 2.99
C GLU A 66 9.24 -21.45 3.07
N ASP A 67 9.93 -21.43 1.93
CA ASP A 67 11.36 -21.70 1.77
C ASP A 67 12.22 -20.44 1.61
N CYS A 68 11.67 -19.25 1.85
CA CYS A 68 12.44 -18.00 1.76
C CYS A 68 13.55 -17.96 2.83
N SER A 69 14.81 -17.99 2.39
CA SER A 69 15.95 -17.76 3.27
C SER A 69 16.09 -16.28 3.66
N LEU A 70 16.92 -16.01 4.67
CA LEU A 70 17.28 -14.63 5.05
C LEU A 70 17.99 -13.91 3.89
N GLU A 71 18.89 -14.63 3.22
CA GLU A 71 19.61 -14.17 2.05
C GLU A 71 18.64 -13.82 0.91
N ASP A 72 17.66 -14.69 0.61
CA ASP A 72 16.64 -14.42 -0.40
C ASP A 72 15.85 -13.14 -0.09
N ALA A 73 15.47 -12.95 1.18
CA ALA A 73 14.75 -11.75 1.60
C ALA A 73 15.62 -10.49 1.40
N ILE A 74 16.89 -10.53 1.78
CA ILE A 74 17.83 -9.40 1.64
C ILE A 74 18.07 -9.06 0.16
N GLU A 75 18.26 -10.06 -0.70
CA GLU A 75 18.49 -9.86 -2.14
C GLU A 75 17.29 -9.22 -2.85
N ASN A 76 16.08 -9.40 -2.31
CA ASN A 76 14.85 -8.84 -2.88
C ASN A 76 14.50 -7.44 -2.34
N ILE A 77 15.37 -6.82 -1.54
CA ILE A 77 15.22 -5.41 -1.13
C ILE A 77 15.66 -4.51 -2.29
N ASP A 78 14.70 -3.76 -2.83
CA ASP A 78 14.93 -2.78 -3.89
C ASP A 78 15.44 -1.46 -3.30
N ILE A 79 16.56 -0.98 -3.83
CA ILE A 79 17.15 0.31 -3.49
C ILE A 79 16.85 1.35 -4.57
N GLY A 80 16.99 0.96 -5.84
CA GLY A 80 16.85 1.85 -6.98
C GLY A 80 15.40 2.31 -7.19
N GLY A 81 14.44 1.39 -7.10
CA GLY A 81 13.02 1.65 -7.24
C GLY A 81 12.53 2.70 -6.24
N PRO A 82 12.63 2.48 -4.91
CA PRO A 82 12.19 3.46 -3.92
C PRO A 82 12.90 4.81 -4.06
N THR A 83 14.18 4.82 -4.42
CA THR A 83 14.93 6.07 -4.65
C THR A 83 14.36 6.87 -5.82
N MET A 84 14.06 6.22 -6.95
CA MET A 84 13.44 6.88 -8.11
C MET A 84 12.01 7.36 -7.81
N VAL A 85 11.21 6.52 -7.14
CA VAL A 85 9.83 6.86 -6.74
C VAL A 85 9.82 8.11 -5.86
N ARG A 86 10.66 8.15 -4.81
CA ARG A 86 10.76 9.30 -3.90
C ARG A 86 11.32 10.54 -4.60
N ALA A 87 12.29 10.38 -5.50
CA ALA A 87 12.84 11.48 -6.27
C ALA A 87 11.77 12.14 -7.15
N ALA A 88 10.98 11.34 -7.86
CA ALA A 88 9.90 11.83 -8.71
C ALA A 88 8.76 12.46 -7.90
N ALA A 89 8.34 11.81 -6.80
CA ALA A 89 7.32 12.35 -5.90
C ALA A 89 7.74 13.68 -5.26
N LYS A 90 9.01 13.82 -4.88
CA LYS A 90 9.58 15.10 -4.39
C LYS A 90 9.46 16.20 -5.45
N ASN A 91 9.74 15.89 -6.71
CA ASN A 91 9.71 16.85 -7.80
C ASN A 91 8.39 16.86 -8.59
N HIS A 92 7.26 16.54 -7.94
CA HIS A 92 5.93 16.47 -8.57
C HIS A 92 5.46 17.78 -9.23
N LYS A 93 6.13 18.90 -8.94
CA LYS A 93 5.91 20.16 -9.66
C LYS A 93 6.08 19.94 -11.17
N ASP A 94 7.12 19.20 -11.55
CA ASP A 94 7.57 19.03 -12.94
C ASP A 94 7.52 17.56 -13.42
N VAL A 95 7.54 16.57 -12.51
CA VAL A 95 7.59 15.14 -12.84
C VAL A 95 6.30 14.41 -12.46
N THR A 96 5.77 13.59 -13.36
CA THR A 96 4.65 12.68 -13.07
C THR A 96 5.18 11.33 -12.62
N ILE A 97 4.87 10.90 -11.40
CA ILE A 97 5.19 9.56 -10.90
C ILE A 97 3.97 8.65 -11.05
N VAL A 98 4.14 7.41 -11.48
CA VAL A 98 3.09 6.39 -11.48
C VAL A 98 3.63 5.10 -10.88
N VAL A 99 3.06 4.70 -9.75
CA VAL A 99 3.44 3.47 -9.02
C VAL A 99 2.45 2.33 -9.18
N ASN A 100 1.27 2.60 -9.75
CA ASN A 100 0.17 1.64 -9.81
C ASN A 100 -0.44 1.59 -11.22
N ALA A 101 -0.64 0.38 -11.75
CA ALA A 101 -1.10 0.20 -13.13
C ALA A 101 -2.52 0.74 -13.36
N LYS A 102 -3.35 0.77 -12.31
CA LYS A 102 -4.71 1.34 -12.34
C LYS A 102 -4.75 2.82 -12.73
N ASP A 103 -3.65 3.55 -12.57
CA ASP A 103 -3.58 4.98 -12.87
C ASP A 103 -3.19 5.26 -14.34
N TYR A 104 -2.84 4.25 -15.13
CA TYR A 104 -2.41 4.43 -16.53
C TYR A 104 -3.47 5.10 -17.38
N ASP A 105 -4.71 4.60 -17.36
CA ASP A 105 -5.79 5.15 -18.20
C ASP A 105 -6.09 6.61 -17.85
N ARG A 106 -6.04 6.95 -16.55
CA ARG A 106 -6.22 8.32 -16.06
C ARG A 106 -5.13 9.25 -16.59
N VAL A 107 -3.86 8.85 -16.46
CA VAL A 107 -2.71 9.65 -16.90
C VAL A 107 -2.71 9.83 -18.43
N ILE A 108 -2.93 8.75 -19.17
CA ILE A 108 -3.00 8.77 -20.64
C ILE A 108 -4.11 9.72 -21.10
N SER A 109 -5.30 9.60 -20.51
CA SER A 109 -6.45 10.45 -20.84
C SER A 109 -6.18 11.93 -20.51
N GLU A 110 -5.53 12.22 -19.38
CA GLU A 110 -5.19 13.60 -19.01
C GLU A 110 -4.17 14.19 -19.98
N MET A 111 -3.14 13.44 -20.36
CA MET A 111 -2.13 13.88 -21.32
C MET A 111 -2.72 14.16 -22.71
N GLN A 112 -3.61 13.28 -23.20
CA GLN A 112 -4.29 13.48 -24.49
C GLN A 112 -5.10 14.79 -24.52
N ASN A 113 -5.71 15.16 -23.39
CA ASN A 113 -6.54 16.36 -23.27
C ASN A 113 -5.75 17.64 -22.98
N ASN A 114 -4.47 17.54 -22.60
CA ASN A 114 -3.65 18.67 -22.15
C ASN A 114 -2.31 18.75 -22.89
N ASN A 115 -2.32 18.59 -24.22
CA ASN A 115 -1.12 18.72 -25.08
C ASN A 115 0.08 17.88 -24.60
N GLY A 116 -0.17 16.65 -24.18
CA GLY A 116 0.86 15.72 -23.69
C GLY A 116 1.30 15.94 -22.25
N SER A 117 0.59 16.76 -21.46
CA SER A 117 0.96 17.08 -20.07
C SER A 117 -0.08 16.61 -19.06
N THR A 118 0.36 16.32 -17.83
CA THR A 118 -0.54 16.16 -16.69
C THR A 118 -0.83 17.50 -16.02
N THR A 119 -1.86 17.55 -15.18
CA THR A 119 -2.11 18.73 -14.34
C THR A 119 -1.29 18.66 -13.05
N TYR A 120 -1.00 19.82 -12.45
CA TYR A 120 -0.34 19.88 -11.14
C TYR A 120 -1.12 19.09 -10.09
N LYS A 121 -2.45 19.19 -10.10
CA LYS A 121 -3.32 18.47 -9.16
C LYS A 121 -3.12 16.95 -9.27
N THR A 122 -3.10 16.42 -10.49
CA THR A 122 -2.86 14.98 -10.72
C THR A 122 -1.44 14.58 -10.31
N ARG A 123 -0.40 15.38 -10.62
CA ARG A 123 0.96 15.07 -10.17
C ARG A 123 1.10 15.06 -8.65
N PHE A 124 0.47 16.01 -7.96
CA PHE A 124 0.49 16.05 -6.50
C PHE A 124 -0.20 14.82 -5.90
N ASP A 125 -1.38 14.47 -6.40
CA ASP A 125 -2.14 13.27 -5.99
C ASP A 125 -1.32 11.99 -6.19
N LEU A 126 -0.72 11.82 -7.37
CA LEU A 126 0.16 10.69 -7.67
C LEU A 126 1.43 10.66 -6.80
N ALA A 127 1.96 11.82 -6.43
CA ALA A 127 3.10 11.92 -5.52
C ALA A 127 2.75 11.48 -4.10
N ILE A 128 1.54 11.77 -3.61
CA ILE A 128 1.05 11.23 -2.35
C ILE A 128 0.93 9.71 -2.44
N ALA A 129 0.31 9.18 -3.50
CA ALA A 129 0.22 7.74 -3.73
C ALA A 129 1.61 7.06 -3.79
N ALA A 130 2.60 7.73 -4.36
CA ALA A 130 3.99 7.26 -4.38
C ALA A 130 4.61 7.19 -2.98
N TYR A 131 4.39 8.19 -2.12
CA TYR A 131 4.86 8.15 -0.74
C TYR A 131 4.15 7.07 0.08
N GLU A 132 2.84 6.91 -0.08
CA GLU A 132 2.06 5.84 0.53
C GLU A 132 2.62 4.46 0.13
N HIS A 133 2.92 4.27 -1.16
CA HIS A 133 3.50 3.03 -1.67
C HIS A 133 4.88 2.73 -1.05
N THR A 134 5.77 3.73 -0.96
CA THR A 134 7.08 3.52 -0.31
C THR A 134 6.99 3.32 1.20
N ALA A 135 6.03 3.96 1.88
CA ALA A 135 5.80 3.75 3.30
C ALA A 135 5.30 2.33 3.59
N GLN A 136 4.43 1.78 2.71
CA GLN A 136 4.01 0.38 2.78
C GLN A 136 5.21 -0.55 2.62
N TYR A 137 6.05 -0.27 1.61
CA TYR A 137 7.22 -1.07 1.28
C TYR A 137 8.21 -1.17 2.45
N ASP A 138 8.64 -0.03 2.98
CA ASP A 138 9.57 0.01 4.12
C ASP A 138 8.94 -0.58 5.39
N GLY A 139 7.63 -0.38 5.59
CA GLY A 139 6.88 -0.98 6.70
C GLY A 139 6.88 -2.52 6.65
N MET A 140 6.74 -3.11 5.47
CA MET A 140 6.81 -4.56 5.27
C MET A 140 8.20 -5.12 5.59
N ILE A 141 9.26 -4.44 5.13
CA ILE A 141 10.66 -4.80 5.44
C ILE A 141 10.89 -4.75 6.95
N ALA A 142 10.51 -3.64 7.59
CA ALA A 142 10.67 -3.45 9.02
C ALA A 142 9.91 -4.50 9.85
N ASN A 143 8.67 -4.83 9.46
CA ASN A 143 7.87 -5.86 10.12
C ASN A 143 8.46 -7.27 9.97
N TYR A 144 9.10 -7.58 8.83
CA TYR A 144 9.72 -8.88 8.60
C TYR A 144 10.99 -9.05 9.44
N PHE A 145 11.99 -8.17 9.25
CA PHE A 145 13.26 -8.25 9.97
C PHE A 145 13.13 -7.91 11.46
N GLY A 146 12.12 -7.11 11.84
CA GLY A 146 11.86 -6.74 13.23
C GLY A 146 11.45 -7.91 14.14
N LYS A 147 11.12 -9.08 13.57
CA LYS A 147 10.87 -10.34 14.30
C LYS A 147 12.15 -11.13 14.60
N MET A 148 13.27 -10.78 13.95
CA MET A 148 14.55 -11.50 14.04
C MET A 148 15.54 -10.88 15.02
N VAL A 149 15.11 -9.85 15.74
CA VAL A 149 15.94 -9.06 16.65
C VAL A 149 15.20 -8.90 17.98
N PRO A 150 15.93 -8.80 19.10
CA PRO A 150 15.31 -8.55 20.39
C PRO A 150 14.59 -7.20 20.40
N ASP A 151 13.65 -7.06 21.34
CA ASP A 151 13.02 -5.77 21.61
C ASP A 151 14.04 -4.75 22.17
N TYR A 152 13.62 -3.49 22.27
CA TYR A 152 14.49 -2.41 22.76
C TYR A 152 14.60 -2.35 24.30
N THR A 153 14.03 -3.32 25.02
CA THR A 153 14.01 -3.33 26.49
C THR A 153 15.18 -4.14 27.03
N GLU A 154 15.64 -3.79 28.23
CA GLU A 154 16.78 -4.46 28.89
C GLU A 154 16.44 -5.91 29.31
N GLU A 155 15.15 -6.29 29.31
CA GLU A 155 14.61 -7.59 29.73
C GLU A 155 14.08 -8.40 28.55
N ALA A 156 14.60 -8.18 27.34
CA ALA A 156 14.14 -8.86 26.13
C ALA A 156 14.21 -10.38 26.29
N ALA A 157 13.07 -11.06 26.15
CA ALA A 157 13.04 -12.51 25.98
C ALA A 157 13.76 -12.88 24.67
N GLU A 158 14.54 -13.96 24.67
CA GLU A 158 15.27 -14.43 23.48
C GLU A 158 14.34 -14.75 22.29
N GLU A 159 13.06 -15.04 22.56
CA GLU A 159 12.02 -15.27 21.54
C GLU A 159 10.79 -14.38 21.81
N THR A 160 10.42 -13.54 20.84
CA THR A 160 9.18 -12.75 20.88
C THR A 160 8.27 -13.14 19.72
N LYS A 161 6.96 -13.29 19.99
CA LYS A 161 5.97 -13.59 18.93
C LYS A 161 5.62 -12.37 18.06
N PHE A 162 6.04 -11.18 18.45
CA PHE A 162 5.64 -9.91 17.85
C PHE A 162 6.88 -9.09 17.46
N PRO A 163 6.86 -8.40 16.31
CA PRO A 163 7.98 -7.56 15.92
C PRO A 163 8.17 -6.43 16.93
N ARG A 164 9.41 -6.02 17.17
CA ARG A 164 9.73 -4.89 18.07
C ARG A 164 9.10 -3.55 17.63
N THR A 165 8.69 -3.43 16.37
CA THR A 165 7.97 -2.29 15.81
C THR A 165 6.92 -2.82 14.85
N ILE A 166 5.68 -2.34 14.99
CA ILE A 166 4.57 -2.71 14.10
C ILE A 166 4.25 -1.54 13.16
N ASN A 167 4.29 -1.81 11.85
CA ASN A 167 3.89 -0.87 10.81
C ASN A 167 2.64 -1.41 10.12
N MET A 168 1.57 -0.63 10.09
CA MET A 168 0.33 -1.01 9.42
C MET A 168 -0.10 0.11 8.48
N GLN A 169 -0.65 -0.26 7.33
CA GLN A 169 -1.21 0.69 6.37
C GLN A 169 -2.60 0.20 5.98
N PHE A 170 -3.58 1.09 6.10
CA PHE A 170 -4.96 0.80 5.78
C PHE A 170 -5.48 1.83 4.77
N THR A 171 -6.31 1.38 3.84
CA THR A 171 -6.97 2.25 2.85
C THR A 171 -8.38 2.58 3.33
N LYS A 172 -8.76 3.86 3.24
CA LYS A 172 -10.11 4.29 3.60
C LYS A 172 -11.13 3.67 2.64
N LYS A 173 -12.08 2.89 3.19
CA LYS A 173 -13.19 2.31 2.43
C LYS A 173 -14.39 3.27 2.37
N GLN A 174 -14.73 3.91 3.49
CA GLN A 174 -15.82 4.89 3.53
C GLN A 174 -15.75 5.82 4.74
N ASP A 175 -16.36 7.01 4.60
CA ASP A 175 -16.74 7.84 5.74
C ASP A 175 -17.92 7.23 6.50
N MET A 176 -17.91 7.38 7.83
CA MET A 176 -19.05 7.00 8.66
C MET A 176 -19.90 8.21 8.97
N ARG A 177 -21.20 7.98 9.17
CA ARG A 177 -22.14 9.06 9.51
C ARG A 177 -21.75 9.78 10.81
N TYR A 178 -21.23 9.01 11.76
CA TYR A 178 -20.68 9.39 13.05
C TYR A 178 -20.01 8.13 13.64
N GLY A 179 -19.26 8.28 14.74
CA GLY A 179 -18.66 7.19 15.50
C GLY A 179 -19.70 6.39 16.29
N GLU A 180 -19.33 5.96 17.50
CA GLU A 180 -20.28 5.25 18.36
C GLU A 180 -21.48 6.14 18.76
N ASN A 181 -21.22 7.44 18.92
CA ASN A 181 -22.21 8.47 19.24
C ASN A 181 -22.19 9.61 18.20
N SER A 182 -23.32 10.31 18.06
CA SER A 182 -23.54 11.30 16.98
C SER A 182 -22.61 12.53 16.98
N HIS A 183 -21.89 12.78 18.06
CA HIS A 183 -20.96 13.91 18.19
C HIS A 183 -19.51 13.52 17.86
N GLN A 184 -19.26 12.25 17.50
CA GLN A 184 -17.94 11.72 17.17
C GLN A 184 -17.84 11.54 15.66
N ASP A 185 -16.71 11.94 15.08
CA ASP A 185 -16.38 11.63 13.69
C ASP A 185 -15.84 10.20 13.57
N ALA A 186 -16.06 9.54 12.44
CA ALA A 186 -15.51 8.22 12.17
C ALA A 186 -15.34 7.94 10.67
N ALA A 187 -14.45 7.01 10.36
CA ALA A 187 -14.26 6.45 9.03
C ALA A 187 -13.84 4.99 9.15
N PHE A 188 -14.12 4.21 8.11
CA PHE A 188 -13.75 2.79 8.05
C PHE A 188 -12.63 2.59 7.06
N TYR A 189 -11.59 1.94 7.57
CA TYR A 189 -10.37 1.62 6.85
C TYR A 189 -10.24 0.10 6.78
N VAL A 190 -9.62 -0.38 5.72
CA VAL A 190 -9.41 -1.80 5.47
C VAL A 190 -7.94 -2.05 5.15
N GLU A 191 -7.43 -3.22 5.50
CA GLU A 191 -6.12 -3.66 5.06
C GLU A 191 -6.11 -3.82 3.53
N ASN A 192 -4.93 -3.63 2.94
CA ASN A 192 -4.73 -3.88 1.52
C ASN A 192 -4.69 -5.40 1.26
N ASP A 193 -5.22 -5.85 0.13
CA ASP A 193 -5.16 -7.25 -0.34
C ASP A 193 -5.82 -8.30 0.59
N LEU A 194 -6.85 -7.91 1.35
CA LEU A 194 -7.65 -8.84 2.16
C LEU A 194 -8.34 -9.92 1.31
N THR A 195 -8.11 -11.18 1.70
CA THR A 195 -8.76 -12.36 1.07
C THR A 195 -9.76 -13.06 1.98
N GLU A 196 -9.66 -12.87 3.29
CA GLU A 196 -10.58 -13.47 4.25
C GLU A 196 -11.98 -12.83 4.18
N ALA A 197 -13.01 -13.68 4.28
CA ALA A 197 -14.39 -13.22 4.40
C ALA A 197 -14.59 -12.55 5.77
N SER A 198 -14.85 -11.24 5.74
CA SER A 198 -15.00 -10.39 6.92
C SER A 198 -15.90 -9.19 6.59
N VAL A 199 -16.23 -8.37 7.59
CA VAL A 199 -16.96 -7.11 7.33
C VAL A 199 -16.16 -6.16 6.43
N ALA A 200 -14.83 -6.22 6.49
CA ALA A 200 -13.95 -5.44 5.63
C ALA A 200 -14.08 -5.83 4.14
N THR A 201 -14.37 -7.09 3.82
CA THR A 201 -14.56 -7.59 2.44
C THR A 201 -16.04 -7.67 2.03
N ALA A 202 -16.98 -7.39 2.95
CA ALA A 202 -18.41 -7.41 2.67
C ALA A 202 -18.86 -6.38 1.60
N VAL A 203 -19.84 -6.80 0.80
CA VAL A 203 -20.54 -5.98 -0.19
C VAL A 203 -21.97 -5.71 0.29
N GLN A 204 -22.32 -4.44 0.48
CA GLN A 204 -23.67 -4.06 0.84
C GLN A 204 -24.61 -4.11 -0.38
N LEU A 205 -25.55 -5.05 -0.40
CA LEU A 205 -26.50 -5.21 -1.51
C LEU A 205 -27.70 -4.26 -1.43
N GLN A 206 -28.13 -3.89 -0.22
CA GLN A 206 -29.28 -3.02 0.02
C GLN A 206 -29.13 -2.26 1.35
N GLY A 207 -29.89 -1.18 1.51
CA GLY A 207 -30.07 -0.47 2.77
C GLY A 207 -29.43 0.91 2.76
N LYS A 208 -29.49 1.59 3.90
CA LYS A 208 -28.77 2.85 4.12
C LYS A 208 -27.30 2.54 4.43
N ALA A 209 -26.42 3.53 4.27
CA ALA A 209 -25.04 3.40 4.69
C ALA A 209 -24.94 2.92 6.16
N LEU A 210 -24.05 1.95 6.41
CA LEU A 210 -23.84 1.39 7.74
C LEU A 210 -23.28 2.45 8.69
N SER A 211 -23.76 2.45 9.94
CA SER A 211 -23.15 3.23 11.03
C SER A 211 -21.95 2.49 11.62
N TYR A 212 -21.15 3.18 12.43
CA TYR A 212 -20.07 2.57 13.21
C TYR A 212 -20.55 1.36 14.01
N ASN A 213 -21.66 1.51 14.74
CA ASN A 213 -22.22 0.41 15.54
C ASN A 213 -22.75 -0.73 14.67
N ASN A 214 -23.23 -0.45 13.45
CA ASN A 214 -23.62 -1.54 12.55
C ASN A 214 -22.41 -2.35 12.09
N ILE A 215 -21.27 -1.71 11.81
CA ILE A 215 -20.04 -2.42 11.47
C ILE A 215 -19.60 -3.28 12.66
N ALA A 216 -19.55 -2.72 13.87
CA ALA A 216 -19.16 -3.46 15.07
C ALA A 216 -20.11 -4.64 15.39
N ASP A 217 -21.43 -4.44 15.32
CA ASP A 217 -22.41 -5.50 15.55
C ASP A 217 -22.34 -6.59 14.47
N THR A 218 -22.10 -6.20 13.21
CA THR A 218 -21.96 -7.16 12.10
C THR A 218 -20.70 -7.98 12.24
N ASP A 219 -19.59 -7.37 12.67
CA ASP A 219 -18.31 -8.04 12.88
C ASP A 219 -18.43 -9.07 14.00
N ALA A 220 -18.98 -8.67 15.15
CA ALA A 220 -19.25 -9.58 16.26
C ALA A 220 -20.19 -10.74 15.86
N ALA A 221 -21.23 -10.48 15.06
CA ALA A 221 -22.13 -11.51 14.60
C ALA A 221 -21.44 -12.49 13.63
N LEU A 222 -20.64 -11.95 12.69
CA LEU A 222 -19.95 -12.73 11.67
C LEU A 222 -18.85 -13.61 12.27
N GLU A 223 -18.00 -13.05 13.13
CA GLU A 223 -16.94 -13.83 13.76
C GLU A 223 -17.51 -14.89 14.71
N CYS A 224 -18.59 -14.58 15.43
CA CYS A 224 -19.24 -15.58 16.29
C CYS A 224 -19.90 -16.71 15.49
N VAL A 225 -20.54 -16.43 14.34
CA VAL A 225 -21.17 -17.49 13.53
C VAL A 225 -20.13 -18.36 12.81
N LYS A 226 -18.94 -17.82 12.51
CA LYS A 226 -17.81 -18.54 11.88
C LYS A 226 -17.24 -19.67 12.77
N GLU A 227 -17.47 -19.63 14.07
CA GLU A 227 -17.04 -20.69 15.02
C GLU A 227 -17.82 -22.01 14.88
N PHE A 228 -18.88 -22.04 14.05
CA PHE A 228 -19.73 -23.21 13.87
C PHE A 228 -19.59 -23.81 12.46
N ASP A 229 -19.27 -25.11 12.39
CA ASP A 229 -19.23 -25.87 11.12
C ASP A 229 -20.63 -26.37 10.66
N VAL A 230 -21.69 -25.96 11.35
CA VAL A 230 -23.09 -26.37 11.10
C VAL A 230 -23.98 -25.14 10.91
N PRO A 231 -25.19 -25.26 10.32
CA PRO A 231 -26.09 -24.13 10.19
C PRO A 231 -26.35 -23.46 11.54
N ALA A 232 -25.92 -22.21 11.66
CA ALA A 232 -25.98 -21.43 12.88
C ALA A 232 -26.55 -20.03 12.62
N CYS A 233 -27.15 -19.44 13.65
CA CYS A 233 -27.61 -18.06 13.65
C CYS A 233 -27.09 -17.35 14.90
N VAL A 234 -26.57 -16.14 14.70
CA VAL A 234 -26.13 -15.25 15.77
C VAL A 234 -26.84 -13.92 15.59
N ILE A 235 -27.54 -13.47 16.63
CA ILE A 235 -28.21 -12.16 16.67
C ILE A 235 -27.48 -11.30 17.69
N VAL A 236 -26.88 -10.20 17.24
CA VAL A 236 -26.09 -9.27 18.07
C VAL A 236 -26.83 -7.95 18.27
N LYS A 237 -26.66 -7.36 19.45
CA LYS A 237 -27.03 -5.97 19.73
C LYS A 237 -26.00 -5.35 20.68
N HIS A 238 -25.44 -4.20 20.30
CA HIS A 238 -24.42 -3.50 21.10
C HIS A 238 -23.22 -4.42 21.43
N ALA A 239 -22.69 -5.09 20.40
CA ALA A 239 -21.61 -6.08 20.45
C ALA A 239 -21.87 -7.31 21.34
N ASN A 240 -23.09 -7.49 21.85
CA ASN A 240 -23.46 -8.63 22.70
C ASN A 240 -24.41 -9.58 21.96
N PRO A 241 -24.12 -10.90 21.93
CA PRO A 241 -25.06 -11.89 21.43
C PRO A 241 -26.34 -11.90 22.27
N CYS A 242 -27.47 -11.59 21.63
CA CYS A 242 -28.80 -11.71 22.21
C CYS A 242 -29.37 -13.13 22.02
N GLY A 243 -28.93 -13.83 20.98
CA GLY A 243 -29.30 -15.21 20.67
C GLY A 243 -28.21 -15.88 19.83
N VAL A 244 -27.95 -17.14 20.14
CA VAL A 244 -27.03 -18.03 19.41
C VAL A 244 -27.68 -19.40 19.34
N SER A 245 -27.83 -19.92 18.13
CA SER A 245 -28.56 -21.16 17.89
C SER A 245 -27.96 -21.92 16.72
N ILE A 246 -28.14 -23.24 16.77
CA ILE A 246 -27.86 -24.17 15.67
C ILE A 246 -29.13 -24.92 15.27
N GLY A 247 -29.22 -25.36 14.03
CA GLY A 247 -30.33 -26.14 13.49
C GLY A 247 -29.91 -27.04 12.33
N ASP A 248 -30.84 -27.85 11.84
CA ASP A 248 -30.56 -28.73 10.69
C ASP A 248 -30.44 -27.92 9.38
N ASN A 249 -30.97 -26.69 9.37
CA ASN A 249 -30.85 -25.73 8.29
C ASN A 249 -30.87 -24.27 8.82
N ILE A 250 -30.56 -23.32 7.95
CA ILE A 250 -30.42 -21.89 8.33
C ILE A 250 -31.73 -21.29 8.86
N LEU A 251 -32.89 -21.69 8.32
CA LEU A 251 -34.19 -21.19 8.79
C LEU A 251 -34.49 -21.67 10.21
N GLU A 252 -34.26 -22.96 10.49
CA GLU A 252 -34.45 -23.50 11.83
C GLU A 252 -33.50 -22.88 12.85
N ALA A 253 -32.24 -22.62 12.48
CA ALA A 253 -31.33 -21.90 13.35
C ALA A 253 -31.89 -20.50 13.66
N TYR A 254 -32.40 -19.76 12.67
CA TYR A 254 -32.95 -18.43 12.88
C TYR A 254 -34.21 -18.40 13.76
N ASP A 255 -35.10 -19.40 13.65
CA ASP A 255 -36.39 -19.42 14.37
C ASP A 255 -36.28 -19.79 15.87
N ARG A 256 -35.12 -20.30 16.32
CA ARG A 256 -34.84 -20.72 17.71
C ARG A 256 -34.25 -19.60 18.56
#